data_AF-A0A4Z2ECJ3-F1
#
_entry.id   AF-A0A4Z2ECJ3-F1
#
_cell.length_a   1.000
_cell.length_b   1.000
_cell.length_c   1.000
_cell.angle_alpha   90.00
_cell.angle_beta   90.00
_cell.angle_gamma   90.00
#
_symmetry.space_group_name_H-M   'P 1'
#
loop_
_entity.id
_entity.type
_entity.pdbx_description
1 polymer ?
#
loop_
_entity_poly.entity_id
_entity_poly.type
_entity_poly.pdbx_seq_one_letter_code
_entity_poly.pdbx_strand_id
1 'polypeptide(L)'
;MFNDDQLKVIFGNIEDIFRFQMGFVRDLEKQYNTDDPHLSEIGPCFLEHQDGFWIYSEYCNNHLDACMELTKLMRDGRYQHFFEACRLLQQMIDIAIDGFLLTPVQKICKYPLQLAELLKYTAQEHR
;
A
#
# COMPACT_ATOMS: atom_id res chain seq x y z
N MET A 1 -14.79 -21.55 3.80
CA MET A 1 -14.19 -21.37 2.46
C MET A 1 -14.79 -20.10 1.92
N PHE A 2 -13.97 -19.17 1.46
CA PHE A 2 -14.43 -17.88 0.94
C PHE A 2 -15.06 -18.07 -0.44
N ASN A 3 -16.11 -17.32 -0.75
CA ASN A 3 -16.61 -17.21 -2.12
C ASN A 3 -15.97 -16.01 -2.84
N ASP A 4 -16.13 -15.95 -4.17
CA ASP A 4 -15.50 -14.92 -4.99
C ASP A 4 -15.95 -13.50 -4.62
N ASP A 5 -17.22 -13.33 -4.26
CA ASP A 5 -17.76 -12.03 -3.83
C ASP A 5 -17.10 -11.57 -2.52
N GLN A 6 -16.90 -12.48 -1.56
CA GLN A 6 -16.21 -12.18 -0.31
C GLN A 6 -14.75 -11.80 -0.56
N LEU A 7 -14.06 -12.53 -1.44
CA LEU A 7 -12.68 -12.19 -1.79
C LEU A 7 -12.61 -10.80 -2.43
N LYS A 8 -13.51 -10.50 -3.36
CA LYS A 8 -13.58 -9.19 -4.01
C LYS A 8 -13.87 -8.07 -3.02
N VAL A 9 -14.81 -8.27 -2.09
CA VAL A 9 -15.13 -7.26 -1.07
C VAL A 9 -13.96 -7.04 -0.11
N ILE A 10 -13.35 -8.11 0.41
CA ILE A 10 -12.29 -8.01 1.42
C ILE A 10 -11.02 -7.41 0.84
N PHE A 11 -10.61 -7.83 -0.36
CA PHE A 11 -9.30 -7.49 -0.91
C PHE A 11 -9.34 -6.42 -2.00
N GLY A 12 -10.50 -6.19 -2.62
CA GLY A 12 -10.63 -5.22 -3.71
C GLY A 12 -9.61 -5.44 -4.82
N ASN A 13 -8.96 -4.37 -5.24
CA ASN A 13 -7.90 -4.35 -6.25
C ASN A 13 -6.47 -4.37 -5.64
N ILE A 14 -6.27 -4.95 -4.45
CA ILE A 14 -4.96 -4.96 -3.76
C ILE A 14 -3.83 -5.56 -4.61
N GLU A 15 -4.13 -6.55 -5.46
CA GLU A 15 -3.16 -7.12 -6.38
C GLU A 15 -2.69 -6.13 -7.44
N ASP A 16 -3.59 -5.27 -7.93
CA ASP A 16 -3.25 -4.24 -8.90
C ASP A 16 -2.41 -3.14 -8.25
N ILE A 17 -2.73 -2.77 -7.00
CA ILE A 17 -1.88 -1.89 -6.18
C ILE A 17 -0.48 -2.51 -6.03
N PHE A 18 -0.39 -3.80 -5.73
CA PHE A 18 0.90 -4.48 -5.60
C PHE A 18 1.69 -4.46 -6.92
N ARG A 19 1.05 -4.77 -8.05
CA ARG A 19 1.68 -4.72 -9.39
C ARG A 19 2.19 -3.32 -9.73
N PHE A 20 1.37 -2.30 -9.50
CA PHE A 20 1.76 -0.90 -9.67
C PHE A 20 2.96 -0.54 -8.78
N GLN A 21 2.89 -0.89 -7.49
CA GLN A 21 3.92 -0.54 -6.52
C GLN A 21 5.26 -1.22 -6.84
N MET A 22 5.27 -2.45 -7.36
CA MET A 22 6.51 -3.10 -7.83
C MET A 22 7.20 -2.31 -8.92
N GLY A 23 6.45 -1.82 -9.91
CA GLY A 23 7.00 -0.96 -10.98
C GLY A 23 7.54 0.35 -10.43
N PHE A 24 6.73 1.02 -9.60
CA PHE A 24 7.08 2.30 -8.99
C PHE A 24 8.34 2.20 -8.10
N VAL A 25 8.44 1.16 -7.25
CA VAL A 25 9.62 0.94 -6.40
C VAL A 25 10.86 0.65 -7.24
N ARG A 26 10.76 -0.21 -8.26
CA ARG A 26 11.88 -0.49 -9.17
C ARG A 26 12.42 0.79 -9.81
N ASP A 27 11.55 1.70 -10.19
CA ASP A 27 11.97 2.94 -10.85
C ASP A 27 12.52 3.96 -9.85
N LEU A 28 12.02 3.99 -8.59
CA LEU A 28 12.67 4.71 -7.49
C LEU A 28 14.08 4.19 -7.19
N GLU A 29 14.26 2.87 -7.14
CA GLU A 29 15.57 2.24 -6.89
C GLU A 29 16.59 2.59 -7.98
N LYS A 30 16.16 2.77 -9.23
CA LYS A 30 17.04 3.24 -10.32
C LYS A 30 17.49 4.68 -10.16
N GLN A 31 16.68 5.54 -9.53
CA GLN A 31 17.05 6.93 -9.26
C GLN A 31 17.89 7.10 -7.99
N TYR A 32 18.03 6.05 -7.19
CA TYR A 32 18.81 6.12 -5.97
C TYR A 32 20.30 6.20 -6.29
N ASN A 33 20.93 7.32 -5.92
CA ASN A 33 22.36 7.50 -6.04
C ASN A 33 23.06 6.86 -4.83
N THR A 34 23.80 5.78 -5.05
CA THR A 34 24.50 5.05 -3.99
C THR A 34 25.74 5.77 -3.45
N ASP A 35 26.39 6.58 -4.28
CA ASP A 35 27.60 7.32 -3.90
C ASP A 35 27.24 8.56 -3.09
N ASP A 36 26.20 9.29 -3.55
CA ASP A 36 25.69 10.51 -2.95
C ASP A 36 24.15 10.46 -2.82
N PRO A 37 23.59 9.84 -1.76
CA PRO A 37 22.14 9.64 -1.60
C PRO A 37 21.30 10.91 -1.67
N HIS A 38 21.86 12.04 -1.23
CA HIS A 38 21.19 13.33 -1.24
C HIS A 38 21.01 13.92 -2.65
N LEU A 39 21.73 13.41 -3.65
CA LEU A 39 21.60 13.77 -5.06
C LEU A 39 20.60 12.87 -5.81
N SER A 40 19.82 12.04 -5.11
CA SER A 40 18.82 11.17 -5.76
C SER A 40 17.63 11.98 -6.30
N GLU A 41 17.39 11.91 -7.60
CA GLU A 41 16.32 12.65 -8.29
C GLU A 41 15.03 11.80 -8.40
N ILE A 42 14.29 11.67 -7.29
CA ILE A 42 13.10 10.79 -7.24
C ILE A 42 11.80 11.48 -7.69
N GLY A 43 11.79 12.80 -7.84
CA GLY A 43 10.61 13.58 -8.26
C GLY A 43 10.00 13.12 -9.59
N PRO A 44 10.80 12.92 -10.65
CA PRO A 44 10.32 12.40 -11.94
C PRO A 44 9.56 11.07 -11.82
N CYS A 45 9.98 10.15 -10.95
CA CYS A 45 9.29 8.87 -10.77
C CYS A 45 7.83 9.06 -10.35
N PHE A 46 7.53 10.01 -9.45
CA PHE A 46 6.16 10.29 -9.02
C PHE A 46 5.32 10.90 -10.16
N LEU A 47 5.93 11.75 -10.99
CA LEU A 47 5.24 12.39 -12.12
C LEU A 47 4.92 11.40 -13.24
N GLU A 48 5.85 10.52 -13.58
CA GLU A 48 5.66 9.47 -14.59
C GLU A 48 4.58 8.46 -14.19
N HIS A 49 4.42 8.21 -12.88
CA HIS A 49 3.45 7.27 -12.33
C HIS A 49 2.14 7.92 -11.85
N GLN A 50 1.93 9.22 -12.08
CA GLN A 50 0.84 10.00 -11.48
C GLN A 50 -0.56 9.38 -11.74
N ASP A 51 -0.82 8.94 -12.97
CA ASP A 51 -2.10 8.35 -13.34
C ASP A 51 -2.31 6.98 -12.69
N GLY A 52 -1.23 6.24 -12.45
CA GLY A 52 -1.26 4.93 -11.82
C GLY A 52 -1.71 4.97 -10.36
N PHE A 53 -1.51 6.09 -9.65
CA PHE A 53 -2.03 6.25 -8.29
C PHE A 53 -3.56 6.31 -8.22
N TRP A 54 -4.27 6.51 -9.34
CA TRP A 54 -5.74 6.56 -9.35
C TRP A 54 -6.39 5.24 -8.89
N ILE A 55 -5.71 4.10 -9.03
CA ILE A 55 -6.21 2.80 -8.55
C ILE A 55 -6.45 2.77 -7.03
N TYR A 56 -5.79 3.64 -6.27
CA TYR A 56 -6.04 3.78 -4.83
C TYR A 56 -7.42 4.38 -4.53
N SER A 57 -8.03 5.11 -5.48
CA SER A 57 -9.38 5.65 -5.33
C SER A 57 -10.41 4.51 -5.16
N GLU A 58 -10.35 3.51 -6.05
CA GLU A 58 -11.20 2.31 -5.96
C GLU A 58 -11.00 1.59 -4.62
N TYR A 59 -9.74 1.37 -4.22
CA TYR A 59 -9.42 0.69 -2.98
C TYR A 59 -9.98 1.41 -1.76
N CYS A 60 -9.78 2.73 -1.68
CA CYS A 60 -10.29 3.57 -0.58
C CYS A 60 -11.83 3.54 -0.52
N ASN A 61 -12.51 3.57 -1.67
CA ASN A 61 -13.98 3.53 -1.73
C ASN A 61 -14.54 2.19 -1.22
N ASN A 62 -13.85 1.08 -1.46
CA ASN A 62 -14.26 -0.27 -1.02
C ASN A 62 -13.83 -0.60 0.42
N HIS A 63 -12.90 0.16 1.02
CA HIS A 63 -12.26 -0.22 2.29
C HIS A 63 -13.24 -0.36 3.47
N LEU A 64 -14.31 0.44 3.50
CA LEU A 64 -15.33 0.34 4.54
C LEU A 64 -16.10 -0.99 4.46
N ASP A 65 -16.46 -1.42 3.25
CA ASP A 65 -17.16 -2.68 3.02
C ASP A 65 -16.27 -3.89 3.37
N ALA A 66 -14.98 -3.81 3.05
CA ALA A 66 -13.97 -4.79 3.47
C ALA A 66 -13.93 -4.95 5.00
N CYS A 67 -13.89 -3.82 5.74
CA CYS A 67 -13.90 -3.82 7.20
C CYS A 67 -15.17 -4.47 7.78
N MET A 68 -16.33 -4.17 7.17
CA MET A 68 -17.61 -4.75 7.60
C MET A 68 -17.64 -6.26 7.38
N GLU A 69 -17.18 -6.74 6.22
CA GLU A 69 -17.18 -8.18 5.92
C GLU A 69 -16.19 -8.94 6.82
N LEU A 70 -15.00 -8.39 7.05
CA LEU A 70 -14.05 -8.97 8.00
C LEU A 70 -14.61 -9.02 9.42
N THR A 71 -15.29 -7.96 9.88
CA THR A 71 -15.92 -7.94 11.21
C THR A 71 -16.96 -9.05 11.36
N LYS A 72 -17.72 -9.37 10.29
CA LYS A 72 -18.66 -10.50 10.31
C LYS A 72 -17.94 -11.84 10.37
N LEU A 73 -16.93 -12.04 9.52
CA LEU A 73 -16.17 -13.29 9.46
C LEU A 73 -15.43 -13.60 10.77
N MET A 74 -14.88 -12.56 11.41
CA MET A 74 -14.17 -12.68 12.69
C MET A 74 -15.06 -13.09 13.86
N ARG A 75 -16.39 -13.21 13.68
CA ARG A 75 -17.29 -13.81 14.69
C ARG A 75 -17.25 -15.35 14.69
N ASP A 76 -16.75 -15.96 13.63
CA ASP A 76 -16.60 -17.41 13.51
C ASP A 76 -15.13 -17.79 13.75
N GLY A 77 -14.89 -18.59 14.80
CA GLY A 77 -13.56 -19.02 15.23
C GLY A 77 -12.76 -19.72 14.13
N ARG A 78 -13.41 -20.33 13.14
CA ARG A 78 -12.71 -20.93 11.99
C ARG A 78 -11.95 -19.89 11.18
N TYR A 79 -12.54 -18.71 10.95
CA TYR A 79 -11.88 -17.63 10.22
C TYR A 79 -10.82 -16.94 11.07
N GLN A 80 -11.03 -16.81 12.38
CA GLN A 80 -10.01 -16.30 13.30
C GLN A 80 -8.74 -17.16 13.24
N HIS A 81 -8.88 -18.49 13.39
CA HIS A 81 -7.74 -19.41 13.31
C HIS A 81 -7.11 -19.44 11.92
N PHE A 82 -7.91 -19.34 10.86
CA PHE A 82 -7.41 -19.28 9.50
C PHE A 82 -6.52 -18.05 9.27
N PHE A 83 -7.00 -16.85 9.61
CA PHE A 83 -6.23 -15.62 9.42
C PHE A 83 -4.98 -15.59 10.30
N GLU A 84 -5.06 -16.09 11.53
CA GLU A 84 -3.89 -16.18 12.41
C GLU A 84 -2.85 -17.17 11.87
N ALA A 85 -3.28 -18.34 11.36
CA ALA A 85 -2.38 -19.28 10.71
C ALA A 85 -1.70 -18.66 9.48
N CYS A 86 -2.43 -17.93 8.64
CA CYS A 86 -1.85 -17.20 7.50
C CYS A 86 -0.82 -16.15 7.95
N ARG A 87 -1.13 -15.36 8.98
CA ARG A 87 -0.23 -14.34 9.55
C ARG A 87 1.08 -14.94 10.04
N LEU A 88 0.99 -16.05 10.78
CA LEU A 88 2.15 -16.77 11.33
C LEU A 88 2.99 -17.44 10.22
N LEU A 89 2.35 -18.10 9.25
CA LEU A 89 3.05 -18.75 8.13
C LEU A 89 3.84 -17.74 7.29
N GLN A 90 3.27 -16.55 7.07
CA GLN A 90 3.92 -15.47 6.34
C GLN A 90 4.84 -14.61 7.24
N GLN A 91 5.01 -14.99 8.51
CA GLN A 91 5.89 -14.32 9.48
C GLN A 91 5.59 -12.82 9.63
N MET A 92 4.31 -12.45 9.55
CA MET A 92 3.86 -11.08 9.72
C MET A 92 3.89 -10.68 11.20
N ILE A 93 4.10 -9.39 11.48
CA ILE A 93 3.98 -8.84 12.84
C ILE A 93 2.58 -9.03 13.43
N ASP A 94 2.43 -8.83 14.74
CA ASP A 94 1.15 -9.03 15.46
C ASP A 94 0.15 -7.90 15.20
N ILE A 95 -0.32 -7.85 13.96
CA ILE A 95 -1.38 -6.98 13.46
C ILE A 95 -2.41 -7.88 12.75
N ALA A 96 -3.69 -7.67 13.04
CA ALA A 96 -4.76 -8.40 12.37
C ALA A 96 -4.91 -7.99 10.89
N ILE A 97 -5.59 -8.81 10.10
CA ILE A 97 -5.69 -8.62 8.64
C ILE A 97 -6.26 -7.26 8.23
N ASP A 98 -7.23 -6.74 8.98
CA ASP A 98 -7.81 -5.40 8.78
C ASP A 98 -6.76 -4.28 8.90
N GLY A 99 -5.84 -4.39 9.86
CA GLY A 99 -4.72 -3.46 10.01
C GLY A 99 -3.77 -3.46 8.80
N PHE A 100 -3.51 -4.63 8.20
CA PHE A 100 -2.72 -4.71 6.96
C PHE A 100 -3.47 -4.12 5.76
N LEU A 101 -4.77 -4.37 5.65
CA LEU A 101 -5.60 -3.82 4.57
C LEU A 101 -5.78 -2.30 4.66
N LEU A 102 -5.52 -1.68 5.81
CA LEU A 102 -5.50 -0.23 5.96
C LEU A 102 -4.22 0.42 5.38
N THR A 103 -3.16 -0.35 5.14
CA THR A 103 -1.85 0.20 4.76
C THR A 103 -1.84 0.96 3.42
N PRO A 104 -2.57 0.58 2.35
CA PRO A 104 -2.60 1.37 1.11
C PRO A 104 -3.26 2.74 1.31
N VAL A 105 -4.34 2.79 2.11
CA VAL A 105 -5.03 4.03 2.48
C VAL A 105 -4.09 4.96 3.24
N GLN A 106 -3.32 4.42 4.20
CA GLN A 106 -2.32 5.20 4.92
C GLN A 106 -1.20 5.68 4.00
N LYS A 107 -0.74 4.84 3.07
CA LYS A 107 0.40 5.13 2.21
C LYS A 107 0.12 6.27 1.24
N ILE A 108 -1.06 6.27 0.60
CA ILE A 108 -1.44 7.35 -0.33
C ILE A 108 -1.51 8.71 0.38
N CYS A 109 -1.96 8.75 1.64
CA CYS A 109 -1.97 9.96 2.46
C CYS A 109 -0.57 10.39 2.95
N LYS A 110 0.40 9.46 3.04
CA LYS A 110 1.76 9.76 3.49
C LYS A 110 2.62 10.39 2.41
N TYR A 111 2.40 10.08 1.13
CA TYR A 111 3.25 10.60 0.05
C TYR A 111 3.37 12.14 0.03
N PRO A 112 2.28 12.93 0.14
CA PRO A 112 2.39 14.38 0.18
C PRO A 112 3.24 14.89 1.37
N LEU A 113 3.13 14.26 2.53
CA LEU A 113 3.90 14.63 3.73
C LEU A 113 5.39 14.32 3.55
N GLN A 114 5.71 13.16 2.99
CA GLN A 114 7.09 12.75 2.72
C GLN A 114 7.75 13.65 1.67
N LEU A 115 7.02 14.01 0.61
CA LEU A 115 7.50 14.92 -0.44
C LEU A 115 7.65 16.36 0.06
N ALA A 116 6.74 16.82 0.93
CA ALA A 116 6.86 18.15 1.55
C ALA A 116 8.10 18.25 2.45
N GLU A 117 8.39 17.20 3.24
CA GLU A 117 9.60 17.17 4.08
C GLU A 117 10.86 17.05 3.22
N LEU A 118 10.84 16.30 2.12
CA LEU A 118 11.94 16.27 1.16
C LEU A 118 12.22 17.67 0.60
N LEU A 119 11.17 18.34 0.08
CA LEU A 119 11.28 19.66 -0.54
C LEU A 119 11.86 20.72 0.41
N LYS A 120 11.54 20.64 1.71
CA LYS A 120 12.11 21.52 2.74
C LYS A 120 13.64 21.47 2.83
N TYR A 121 14.24 20.34 2.45
CA TYR A 121 15.69 20.14 2.45
C TYR A 121 16.30 20.10 1.03
N THR A 122 15.52 20.42 0.00
CA THR A 122 16.00 20.52 -1.39
C THR A 122 16.26 21.99 -1.75
N ALA A 123 17.49 22.30 -2.16
CA ALA A 123 17.84 23.65 -2.64
C ALA A 123 17.12 23.98 -3.96
N GLN A 124 16.85 25.25 -4.24
CA GLN A 124 16.13 25.64 -5.47
C GLN A 124 16.93 25.33 -6.74
N GLU A 125 18.25 25.32 -6.62
CA GLU A 125 19.22 24.99 -7.65
C GLU A 125 19.51 23.50 -7.80
N HIS A 126 18.95 22.66 -6.91
CA HIS A 126 19.03 21.21 -7.06
C HIS A 126 18.32 20.83 -8.36
N ARG A 127 19.09 20.28 -9.30
CA ARG A 127 18.55 19.78 -10.56
C ARG A 127 18.05 18.36 -10.41
#